data_AF-A0A1Q7LJ02-F1
#
_entry.id   AF-A0A1Q7LJ02-F1
#
_cell.length_a   1.000
_cell.length_b   1.000
_cell.length_c   1.000
_cell.angle_alpha   90.00
_cell.angle_beta   90.00
_cell.angle_gamma   90.00
#
_symmetry.space_group_name_H-M   'P 1'
#
loop_
_entity.id
_entity.type
_entity.pdbx_description
1 polymer ?
#
loop_
_entity_poly.entity_id
_entity_poly.type
_entity_poly.pdbx_seq_one_letter_code
_entity_poly.pdbx_strand_id
1 'polypeptide(L)'
;MRPLQFTLLAFLALLLMGCGAGHPNLTSIAVSPSSATAAPQQDVVFTANGTFTNNSSRELTVADGLTWKTSNSAMATINDNGSATCITLGTVTITATAPQNLQITVNNGVSNTSTNVSGTATLNCT
;
A
#
# COMPACT_ATOMS: atom_id res chain seq x y z
N MET A 1 -29.64 -39.05 49.56
CA MET A 1 -29.15 -39.72 48.33
C MET A 1 -29.40 -38.72 47.18
N ARG A 2 -28.57 -37.69 46.96
CA ARG A 2 -27.38 -37.64 46.08
C ARG A 2 -27.52 -38.52 44.82
N PRO A 3 -27.31 -38.01 43.58
CA PRO A 3 -26.36 -36.93 43.26
C PRO A 3 -26.87 -35.78 42.36
N LEU A 4 -26.60 -34.56 42.83
CA LEU A 4 -26.10 -33.42 42.05
C LEU A 4 -24.92 -33.86 41.14
N GLN A 5 -24.65 -33.11 40.05
CA GLN A 5 -23.49 -33.22 39.12
C GLN A 5 -23.80 -34.15 37.93
N PHE A 6 -24.08 -33.67 36.71
CA PHE A 6 -23.03 -33.49 35.68
C PHE A 6 -23.50 -32.80 34.36
N THR A 7 -24.66 -32.14 34.30
CA THR A 7 -25.19 -31.62 33.02
C THR A 7 -24.94 -30.13 32.74
N LEU A 8 -24.16 -29.41 33.56
CA LEU A 8 -24.00 -27.94 33.45
C LEU A 8 -22.65 -27.44 32.87
N LEU A 9 -21.76 -28.29 32.36
CA LEU A 9 -20.36 -27.85 32.09
C LEU A 9 -19.78 -28.19 30.69
N ALA A 10 -20.61 -28.38 29.66
CA ALA A 10 -20.09 -28.68 28.31
C ALA A 10 -20.80 -27.98 27.15
N PHE A 11 -21.44 -26.82 27.39
CA PHE A 11 -22.12 -26.05 26.32
C PHE A 11 -21.92 -24.52 26.43
N LEU A 12 -20.73 -24.09 26.89
CA LEU A 12 -20.32 -22.68 26.81
C LEU A 12 -18.83 -22.55 26.48
N ALA A 13 -18.43 -23.12 25.34
CA ALA A 13 -17.10 -22.90 24.76
C ALA A 13 -17.14 -22.68 23.23
N LEU A 14 -18.28 -22.24 22.69
CA LEU A 14 -18.29 -21.49 21.43
C LEU A 14 -18.29 -20.01 21.78
N LEU A 15 -17.49 -19.23 21.04
CA LEU A 15 -17.25 -17.78 21.16
C LEU A 15 -15.96 -17.35 21.88
N LEU A 16 -14.88 -18.13 21.81
CA LEU A 16 -13.57 -17.49 21.61
C LEU A 16 -13.47 -17.05 20.14
N MET A 17 -14.34 -16.10 19.79
CA MET A 17 -14.27 -15.31 18.57
C MET A 17 -13.07 -14.39 18.76
N GLY A 18 -11.87 -14.94 18.59
CA GLY A 18 -10.62 -14.19 18.62
C GLY A 18 -10.52 -13.32 17.38
N CYS A 19 -11.15 -12.15 17.41
CA CYS A 19 -10.76 -11.02 16.56
C CYS A 19 -9.38 -10.55 17.06
N GLY A 20 -8.32 -11.26 16.67
CA GLY A 20 -6.94 -11.00 17.11
C GLY A 20 -5.90 -11.18 16.02
N ALA A 21 -6.30 -11.49 14.79
CA ALA A 21 -5.38 -11.42 13.66
C ALA A 21 -5.14 -9.93 13.37
N GLY A 22 -4.06 -9.38 13.93
CA GLY A 22 -3.59 -8.04 13.59
C GLY A 22 -3.54 -7.87 12.08
N HIS A 23 -3.92 -6.69 11.60
CA HIS A 23 -3.98 -6.43 10.16
C HIS A 23 -2.56 -6.56 9.57
N PRO A 24 -2.42 -7.19 8.39
CA PRO A 24 -1.11 -7.43 7.82
C PRO A 24 -0.50 -6.09 7.40
N ASN A 25 0.73 -5.85 7.83
CA ASN A 25 1.45 -4.62 7.52
C ASN A 25 2.10 -4.74 6.13
N LEU A 26 2.21 -3.62 5.42
CA LEU A 26 2.95 -3.51 4.17
C LEU A 26 4.44 -3.72 4.43
N THR A 27 5.11 -4.54 3.62
CA THR A 27 6.55 -4.84 3.75
C THR A 27 7.35 -4.30 2.59
N SER A 28 6.78 -4.27 1.39
CA SER A 28 7.42 -3.74 0.20
C SER A 28 6.40 -3.21 -0.80
N ILE A 29 6.86 -2.32 -1.69
CA ILE A 29 6.11 -1.83 -2.85
C ILE A 29 6.95 -2.11 -4.10
N ALA A 30 6.36 -2.77 -5.08
CA ALA A 30 6.92 -2.94 -6.42
C ALA A 30 6.17 -2.01 -7.38
N VAL A 31 6.90 -1.12 -8.06
CA VAL A 31 6.33 -0.24 -9.09
C VAL A 31 6.45 -0.92 -10.46
N SER A 32 5.34 -1.01 -11.19
CA SER A 32 5.28 -1.65 -12.51
C SER A 32 4.77 -0.68 -13.58
N PRO A 33 5.42 -0.57 -14.75
CA PRO A 33 6.69 -1.22 -15.09
C PRO A 33 7.85 -0.68 -14.25
N SER A 34 8.90 -1.46 -14.05
CA SER A 34 10.11 -1.03 -13.32
C SER A 34 10.93 -0.01 -14.11
N SER A 35 10.81 -0.02 -15.43
CA SER A 35 11.31 1.00 -16.34
C SER A 35 10.39 1.21 -17.53
N ALA A 36 10.28 2.47 -17.98
CA ALA A 36 9.55 2.84 -19.18
C ALA A 36 10.24 3.97 -19.94
N THR A 37 9.90 4.11 -21.21
CA THR A 37 10.40 5.17 -22.09
C THR A 37 9.21 5.84 -22.77
N ALA A 38 9.22 7.17 -22.86
CA ALA A 38 8.18 7.95 -23.52
C ALA A 38 8.74 9.23 -24.14
N ALA A 39 8.07 9.73 -25.19
CA ALA A 39 8.40 11.04 -25.77
C ALA A 39 7.79 12.19 -24.93
N PRO A 40 8.29 13.43 -25.06
CA PRO A 40 7.64 14.59 -24.46
C PRO A 40 6.15 14.66 -24.82
N GLN A 41 5.31 15.03 -23.84
CA GLN A 41 3.84 15.07 -23.92
C GLN A 41 3.17 13.70 -24.14
N GLN A 42 3.87 12.60 -23.86
CA GLN A 42 3.28 11.26 -23.79
C GLN A 42 3.22 10.78 -22.35
N ASP A 43 2.20 9.96 -22.08
CA ASP A 43 1.91 9.42 -20.76
C ASP A 43 2.34 7.96 -20.64
N VAL A 44 2.79 7.59 -19.44
CA VAL A 44 3.04 6.21 -19.01
C VAL A 44 2.30 5.99 -17.70
N VAL A 45 1.59 4.87 -17.60
CA VAL A 45 0.92 4.48 -16.36
C VAL A 45 1.84 3.57 -15.55
N PHE A 46 2.03 3.91 -14.28
CA PHE A 46 2.70 3.10 -13.28
C PHE A 46 1.69 2.62 -12.24
N THR A 47 1.79 1.36 -11.85
CA THR A 47 1.02 0.76 -10.75
C THR A 47 1.94 0.42 -9.59
N ALA A 48 1.42 0.46 -8.36
CA ALA A 48 2.16 0.13 -7.15
C ALA A 48 1.58 -1.13 -6.50
N ASN A 49 2.30 -2.26 -6.58
CA ASN A 49 1.88 -3.51 -5.96
C ASN A 49 2.55 -3.68 -4.59
N GLY A 50 1.75 -3.67 -3.52
CA GLY A 50 2.19 -3.86 -2.16
C GLY A 50 2.26 -5.35 -1.80
N THR A 51 3.30 -5.75 -1.07
CA THR A 51 3.39 -7.08 -0.43
C THR A 51 3.27 -6.92 1.07
N PHE A 52 2.59 -7.85 1.74
CA PHE A 52 2.23 -7.74 3.14
C PHE A 52 2.87 -8.83 3.99
N THR A 53 2.89 -8.66 5.32
CA THR A 53 3.47 -9.62 6.28
C THR A 53 2.83 -11.01 6.24
N ASN A 54 1.62 -11.14 5.71
CA ASN A 54 0.92 -12.42 5.52
C ASN A 54 1.20 -13.06 4.14
N ASN A 55 2.22 -12.59 3.42
CA ASN A 55 2.57 -13.00 2.04
C ASN A 55 1.47 -12.76 1.00
N SER A 56 0.42 -12.00 1.32
CA SER A 56 -0.50 -11.50 0.29
C SER A 56 0.11 -10.31 -0.43
N SER A 57 -0.35 -10.07 -1.66
CA SER A 57 -0.01 -8.88 -2.43
C SER A 57 -1.25 -8.34 -3.11
N ARG A 58 -1.30 -7.01 -3.25
CA ARG A 58 -2.33 -6.33 -4.05
C ARG A 58 -1.85 -4.96 -4.51
N GLU A 59 -2.52 -4.41 -5.50
CA GLU A 59 -2.33 -3.03 -5.91
C GLU A 59 -2.76 -2.06 -4.80
N LEU A 60 -1.96 -1.00 -4.62
CA LEU A 60 -2.21 0.09 -3.69
C LEU A 60 -2.78 1.30 -4.43
N THR A 61 -3.62 2.05 -3.74
CA THR A 61 -4.24 3.28 -4.28
C THR A 61 -4.06 4.44 -3.30
N VAL A 62 -4.43 5.66 -3.68
CA VAL A 62 -4.43 6.82 -2.77
C VAL A 62 -5.30 6.63 -1.53
N ALA A 63 -6.34 5.78 -1.59
CA ALA A 63 -7.16 5.42 -0.43
C ALA A 63 -6.36 4.66 0.65
N ASP A 64 -5.24 4.05 0.25
CA ASP A 64 -4.30 3.38 1.14
C ASP A 64 -3.22 4.33 1.69
N GLY A 65 -3.32 5.64 1.40
CA GLY A 65 -2.28 6.62 1.69
C GLY A 65 -1.09 6.54 0.74
N LEU A 66 -1.26 5.93 -0.43
CA LEU A 66 -0.24 5.94 -1.49
C LEU A 66 -0.06 7.35 -2.02
N THR A 67 1.21 7.74 -2.20
CA THR A 67 1.61 9.00 -2.84
C THR A 67 2.65 8.73 -3.91
N TRP A 68 2.56 9.48 -5.01
CA TRP A 68 3.50 9.40 -6.12
C TRP A 68 4.41 10.63 -6.16
N LYS A 69 5.67 10.43 -6.54
CA LYS A 69 6.64 11.51 -6.70
C LYS A 69 7.61 11.23 -7.85
N THR A 70 7.96 12.28 -8.58
CA THR A 70 9.06 12.31 -9.55
C THR A 70 10.32 12.90 -8.91
N SER A 71 11.51 12.43 -9.31
CA SER A 71 12.78 13.02 -8.89
C SER A 71 13.01 14.42 -9.48
N ASN A 72 12.38 14.75 -10.62
CA ASN A 72 12.46 16.06 -11.26
C ASN A 72 11.18 16.41 -12.01
N SER A 73 10.37 17.31 -11.43
CA SER A 73 9.10 17.76 -12.01
C SER A 73 9.23 18.65 -13.24
N ALA A 74 10.41 19.22 -13.50
CA ALA A 74 10.66 19.94 -14.74
C ALA A 74 10.87 19.00 -15.94
N MET A 75 11.27 17.73 -15.68
CA MET A 75 11.50 16.72 -16.70
C MET A 75 10.29 15.83 -16.93
N ALA A 76 9.61 15.39 -15.87
CA ALA A 76 8.37 14.64 -15.97
C ALA A 76 7.51 14.84 -14.72
N THR A 77 6.19 14.84 -14.89
CA THR A 77 5.22 14.90 -13.79
C THR A 77 4.55 13.55 -13.58
N ILE A 78 3.95 13.32 -12.41
CA ILE A 78 3.13 12.14 -12.13
C ILE A 78 1.95 12.55 -11.27
N ASN A 79 0.76 12.01 -11.58
CA ASN A 79 -0.47 12.26 -10.82
C ASN A 79 -0.78 11.15 -9.81
N ASP A 80 -1.83 11.37 -9.03
CA ASP A 80 -2.30 10.46 -7.98
C ASP A 80 -2.73 9.08 -8.49
N ASN A 81 -3.09 8.98 -9.77
CA ASN A 81 -3.44 7.71 -10.43
C ASN A 81 -2.22 6.97 -10.98
N GLY A 82 -1.00 7.43 -10.70
CA GLY A 82 0.24 6.83 -11.19
C GLY A 82 0.51 7.10 -12.67
N SER A 83 -0.21 8.02 -13.31
CA SER A 83 0.04 8.41 -14.70
C SER A 83 1.10 9.52 -14.75
N ALA A 84 2.22 9.22 -15.41
CA ALA A 84 3.37 10.09 -15.55
C ALA A 84 3.52 10.63 -16.97
N THR A 85 3.76 11.93 -17.09
CA THR A 85 3.90 12.64 -18.37
C THR A 85 5.30 13.21 -18.52
N CYS A 86 5.97 12.90 -19.63
CA CYS A 86 7.26 13.52 -19.96
C CYS A 86 7.07 14.98 -20.42
N ILE A 87 7.93 15.89 -19.95
CA ILE A 87 7.93 17.31 -20.32
C ILE A 87 9.15 17.64 -21.16
N THR A 88 10.34 17.26 -20.70
CA THR A 88 11.62 17.46 -21.42
C THR A 88 12.41 16.17 -21.45
N LEU A 89 13.42 16.11 -22.33
CA LEU A 89 14.34 14.98 -22.41
C LEU A 89 15.10 14.78 -21.09
N GLY A 90 15.35 13.52 -20.73
CA GLY A 90 16.10 13.13 -19.55
C GLY A 90 15.49 11.94 -18.81
N THR A 91 16.20 11.45 -17.79
CA THR A 91 15.77 10.30 -17.00
C THR A 91 15.34 10.77 -15.61
N VAL A 92 14.16 10.32 -15.17
CA VAL A 92 13.65 10.57 -13.81
C VAL A 92 13.37 9.25 -13.09
N THR A 93 13.34 9.33 -11.76
CA THR A 93 12.88 8.25 -10.89
C THR A 93 11.47 8.56 -10.43
N ILE A 94 10.55 7.62 -10.66
CA ILE A 94 9.20 7.64 -10.12
C ILE A 94 9.22 6.85 -8.81
N THR A 95 8.68 7.44 -7.74
CA THR A 95 8.61 6.84 -6.40
C THR A 95 7.16 6.74 -5.97
N ALA A 96 6.76 5.55 -5.53
CA ALA A 96 5.49 5.29 -4.87
C ALA A 96 5.75 5.09 -3.37
N THR A 97 5.03 5.77 -2.50
CA THR A 97 5.23 5.71 -1.04
C THR A 97 3.89 5.55 -0.32
N ALA A 98 3.79 4.60 0.60
CA ALA A 98 2.62 4.37 1.46
C ALA A 98 3.05 4.06 2.90
N PRO A 99 2.19 4.29 3.91
CA PRO A 99 2.49 3.90 5.29
C PRO A 99 2.56 2.37 5.44
N GLN A 100 3.38 1.89 6.37
CA GLN A 100 3.52 0.46 6.65
C GLN A 100 2.22 -0.15 7.20
N ASN A 101 1.56 0.54 8.13
CA ASN A 101 0.21 0.19 8.56
C ASN A 101 -0.80 0.95 7.68
N LEU A 102 -1.58 0.25 6.85
CA LEU A 102 -2.58 0.90 5.99
C LEU A 102 -3.89 1.24 6.73
N GLN A 103 -4.06 0.78 7.97
CA GLN A 103 -5.28 1.00 8.73
C GLN A 103 -5.29 2.42 9.31
N ILE A 104 -6.15 3.28 8.76
CA ILE A 104 -6.50 4.55 9.40
C ILE A 104 -7.56 4.25 10.45
N THR A 105 -7.19 4.19 11.73
CA THR A 105 -8.19 4.18 12.81
C THR A 105 -8.73 5.59 12.94
N VAL A 106 -9.79 5.91 12.20
CA VAL A 106 -10.48 7.18 12.31
C VAL A 106 -11.40 7.14 13.51
N ASN A 107 -10.96 7.79 14.60
CA ASN A 107 -11.81 8.56 15.49
C ASN A 107 -10.92 9.71 16.01
N ASN A 108 -11.18 10.94 15.57
CA ASN A 108 -10.61 12.18 16.14
C ASN A 108 -9.31 12.79 15.54
N GLY A 109 -9.00 12.59 14.25
CA GLY A 109 -7.98 13.42 13.55
C GLY A 109 -6.53 12.98 13.74
N VAL A 110 -6.29 11.71 14.03
CA VAL A 110 -4.93 11.15 14.16
C VAL A 110 -4.37 10.81 12.78
N SER A 111 -3.26 11.45 12.41
CA SER A 111 -2.45 11.05 11.25
C SER A 111 -1.73 9.74 11.51
N ASN A 112 -1.59 8.92 10.47
CA ASN A 112 -0.82 7.68 10.54
C ASN A 112 0.66 7.98 10.80
N THR A 113 1.17 7.60 11.98
CA THR A 113 2.59 7.79 12.36
C THR A 113 3.46 6.57 12.04
N SER A 114 2.94 5.61 11.28
CA SER A 114 3.71 4.47 10.83
C SER A 114 4.86 4.94 9.95
N THR A 115 5.95 4.17 9.95
CA THR A 115 7.01 4.26 8.95
C THR A 115 6.44 4.14 7.54
N ASN A 116 7.09 4.78 6.58
CA ASN A 116 6.71 4.69 5.17
C ASN A 116 7.51 3.57 4.47
N VAL A 117 6.84 2.88 3.55
CA VAL A 117 7.42 1.93 2.61
C VAL A 117 7.38 2.58 1.23
N SER A 118 8.48 2.45 0.47
CA SER A 118 8.59 3.03 -0.87
C SER A 118 9.02 2.00 -1.90
N GLY A 119 8.56 2.17 -3.12
CA GLY A 119 9.04 1.48 -4.32
C GLY A 119 9.38 2.49 -5.40
N THR A 120 10.27 2.12 -6.34
CA THR A 120 10.74 3.02 -7.39
C THR A 120 10.70 2.38 -8.77
N ALA A 121 10.50 3.21 -9.79
CA ALA A 121 10.68 2.88 -11.21
C ALA A 121 11.43 4.00 -11.94
N THR A 122 11.96 3.69 -13.12
CA THR A 122 12.67 4.64 -13.97
C THR A 122 11.82 5.04 -15.15
N LEU A 123 11.70 6.35 -15.42
CA LEU A 123 11.08 6.87 -16.64
C LEU A 123 12.16 7.60 -17.45
N ASN A 124 12.37 7.17 -18.68
CA ASN A 124 13.28 7.81 -19.63
C ASN A 124 12.48 8.62 -20.66
N CYS A 125 12.64 9.94 -20.64
CA CYS A 125 12.02 10.85 -21.59
C CYS A 125 12.96 11.09 -22.77
N THR A 126 12.61 10.59 -23.95
CA THR A 126 13.46 10.56 -25.15
C THR A 126 12.80 11.14 -26.38
#